data_AF-A0A7W1EQ55-F1
#
_entry.id   AF-A0A7W1EQ55-F1
#
_cell.length_a   1.000
_cell.length_b   1.000
_cell.length_c   1.000
_cell.angle_alpha   90.00
_cell.angle_beta   90.00
_cell.angle_gamma   90.00
#
_symmetry.space_group_name_H-M   'P 1'
#
loop_
_entity.id
_entity.type
_entity.pdbx_description
1 polymer ?
#
loop_
_entity_poly.entity_id
_entity_poly.type
_entity_poly.pdbx_seq_one_letter_code
_entity_poly.pdbx_strand_id
1 'polypeptide(L)'
;LHHEDFTGQFNKFSLGYREATWFRDLVAKNASTAKRLGFGSVPALKRDVSERIRSFVERGGFLFAMCGATETLELAIAGHDVDLAGEFSDGTPMDPNADAKMQWPRAMAFRDAHLERSPFVNSMSDIDGHQVNVPGRRQPLGTFTLFNFSAKFDPVPAMLVQNHRNALNDFYGVTTSFTRVTLKPADVVLASEEGAPWVKYIHGDYGKGSWTYLGGHDPEDPQHAIGNPPTDLSLRPHSPGYRLILNNVLFPAAKKKPLKT
;
A
#
# COMPACT_ATOMS: atom_id res chain seq x y z
N LEU A 1 0.62 0.09 -8.12
CA LEU A 1 1.46 1.01 -7.31
C LEU A 1 2.31 0.16 -6.35
N HIS A 2 3.51 0.59 -5.98
CA HIS A 2 4.39 -0.26 -5.14
C HIS A 2 5.11 0.54 -4.02
N HIS A 3 6.06 1.40 -4.35
CA HIS A 3 6.89 2.09 -3.33
C HIS A 3 6.61 3.58 -3.17
N GLU A 4 5.57 4.06 -3.83
CA GLU A 4 5.30 5.47 -3.87
C GLU A 4 4.80 5.95 -2.51
N ASP A 5 5.37 7.05 -2.03
CA ASP A 5 4.91 7.73 -0.82
C ASP A 5 4.03 8.91 -1.23
N PHE A 6 2.72 8.76 -1.01
CA PHE A 6 1.73 9.76 -1.31
C PHE A 6 1.56 10.84 -0.23
N THR A 7 2.21 10.70 0.92
CA THR A 7 2.23 11.74 1.97
C THR A 7 3.29 12.81 1.70
N GLY A 8 4.27 12.51 0.83
CA GLY A 8 5.38 13.42 0.52
C GLY A 8 6.52 13.39 1.56
N GLN A 9 6.52 12.41 2.47
CA GLN A 9 7.51 12.26 3.54
C GLN A 9 8.74 11.43 3.14
N PHE A 10 8.82 11.02 1.88
CA PHE A 10 9.90 10.21 1.31
C PHE A 10 10.13 8.90 2.08
N ASN A 11 9.05 8.22 2.46
CA ASN A 11 9.07 6.99 3.27
C ASN A 11 9.86 7.14 4.59
N LYS A 12 9.96 8.37 5.12
CA LYS A 12 10.74 8.73 6.32
C LYS A 12 12.23 8.37 6.23
N PHE A 13 12.78 8.28 5.02
CA PHE A 13 14.18 7.91 4.82
C PHE A 13 15.19 9.00 5.20
N SER A 14 14.77 10.25 5.44
CA SER A 14 15.71 11.34 5.71
C SER A 14 16.58 11.11 6.95
N LEU A 15 16.05 10.49 8.01
CA LEU A 15 16.83 10.23 9.22
C LEU A 15 18.00 9.27 9.00
N GLY A 16 17.79 8.20 8.24
CA GLY A 16 18.81 7.18 7.99
C GLY A 16 19.68 7.46 6.77
N TYR A 17 19.16 8.21 5.80
CA TYR A 17 19.72 8.26 4.45
C TYR A 17 19.89 9.67 3.87
N ARG A 18 19.75 10.76 4.64
CA ARG A 18 19.91 12.13 4.13
C ARG A 18 21.19 12.40 3.33
N GLU A 19 22.29 11.74 3.71
CA GLU A 19 23.59 11.90 3.03
C GLU A 19 23.75 10.98 1.81
N ALA A 20 22.88 9.99 1.64
CA ALA A 20 22.98 9.04 0.54
C ALA A 20 22.62 9.71 -0.79
N THR A 21 23.44 9.51 -1.82
CA THR A 21 23.25 10.12 -3.14
C THR A 21 21.88 9.81 -3.72
N TRP A 22 21.46 8.54 -3.68
CA TRP A 22 20.16 8.11 -4.20
C TRP A 22 18.98 8.82 -3.51
N PHE A 23 19.11 9.14 -2.22
CA PHE A 23 18.06 9.82 -1.47
C PHE A 23 18.02 11.31 -1.82
N ARG A 24 19.18 11.95 -1.93
CA ARG A 24 19.29 13.34 -2.40
C ARG A 24 18.71 13.50 -3.81
N ASP A 25 18.97 12.53 -4.69
CA ASP A 25 18.42 12.49 -6.04
C ASP A 25 16.90 12.29 -6.04
N LEU A 26 16.37 11.42 -5.15
CA LEU A 26 14.94 11.23 -4.96
C LEU A 26 14.25 12.54 -4.55
N VAL A 27 14.80 13.24 -3.56
CA VAL A 27 14.27 14.53 -3.08
C VAL A 27 14.32 15.58 -4.19
N ALA A 28 15.47 15.73 -4.86
CA ALA A 28 15.65 16.70 -5.94
C ALA A 28 14.70 16.42 -7.13
N LYS A 29 14.51 15.16 -7.50
CA LYS A 29 13.58 14.75 -8.57
C LYS A 29 12.13 15.06 -8.23
N ASN A 30 11.69 14.81 -6.99
CA ASN A 30 10.33 15.12 -6.58
C ASN A 30 10.11 16.65 -6.48
N ALA A 31 11.05 17.39 -5.90
CA ALA A 31 10.98 18.84 -5.79
C ALA A 31 10.95 19.53 -7.17
N SER A 32 11.81 19.10 -8.09
CA SER A 32 11.81 19.61 -9.47
C SER A 32 10.53 19.26 -10.22
N THR A 33 9.95 18.08 -9.97
CA THR A 33 8.66 17.69 -10.55
C THR A 33 7.51 18.53 -10.01
N ALA A 34 7.46 18.75 -8.69
CA ALA A 34 6.46 19.63 -8.06
C ALA A 34 6.52 21.04 -8.66
N LYS A 35 7.72 21.64 -8.72
CA LYS A 35 7.93 22.96 -9.32
C LYS A 35 7.51 23.00 -10.80
N ARG A 36 7.92 22.01 -11.59
CA ARG A 36 7.60 21.94 -13.03
C ARG A 36 6.10 21.83 -13.30
N LEU A 37 5.35 21.19 -12.39
CA LEU A 37 3.91 21.04 -12.48
C LEU A 37 3.13 22.16 -11.76
N GLY A 38 3.82 23.16 -11.19
CA GLY A 38 3.20 24.33 -10.56
C GLY A 38 2.76 24.13 -9.11
N PHE A 39 3.22 23.08 -8.42
CA PHE A 39 2.94 22.85 -7.01
C PHE A 39 3.96 23.55 -6.10
N GLY A 40 3.49 24.07 -4.96
CA GLY A 40 4.34 24.74 -3.97
C GLY A 40 5.22 23.80 -3.14
N SER A 41 4.86 22.53 -3.03
CA SER A 41 5.59 21.53 -2.25
C SER A 41 5.40 20.11 -2.83
N VAL A 42 6.25 19.17 -2.40
CA VAL A 42 6.11 17.75 -2.75
C VAL A 42 4.84 17.15 -2.14
N PRO A 43 4.51 17.37 -0.85
CA PRO A 43 3.22 16.96 -0.29
C PRO A 43 2.02 17.45 -1.10
N ALA A 44 2.02 18.71 -1.54
CA ALA A 44 0.93 19.26 -2.37
C ALA A 44 0.79 18.53 -3.73
N LEU A 45 1.92 18.22 -4.39
CA LEU A 45 1.92 17.41 -5.61
C LEU A 45 1.37 16.00 -5.34
N LYS A 46 1.88 15.33 -4.30
CA LYS A 46 1.48 13.94 -4.01
C LYS A 46 0.00 13.84 -3.66
N ARG A 47 -0.53 14.79 -2.89
CA ARG A 47 -1.96 14.93 -2.62
C ARG A 47 -2.80 15.02 -3.91
N ASP A 48 -2.42 15.87 -4.86
CA ASP A 48 -3.15 16.01 -6.14
C ASP A 48 -3.12 14.70 -6.94
N VAL A 49 -1.97 14.01 -6.96
CA VAL A 49 -1.84 12.68 -7.59
C VAL A 49 -2.75 11.66 -6.91
N SER A 50 -2.79 11.62 -5.58
CA SER A 50 -3.67 10.73 -4.81
C SER A 50 -5.14 10.96 -5.13
N GLU A 51 -5.57 12.23 -5.23
CA GLU A 51 -6.94 12.58 -5.59
C GLU A 51 -7.30 12.16 -7.02
N ARG A 52 -6.35 12.28 -7.96
CA ARG A 52 -6.52 11.78 -9.34
C ARG A 52 -6.65 10.26 -9.39
N ILE A 53 -5.88 9.53 -8.58
CA ILE A 53 -5.96 8.07 -8.46
C ILE A 53 -7.32 7.67 -7.85
N ARG A 54 -7.74 8.31 -6.75
CA ARG A 54 -9.06 8.11 -6.15
C ARG A 54 -10.17 8.28 -7.18
N SER A 55 -10.13 9.40 -7.90
CA SER A 55 -11.07 9.74 -8.96
C SER A 55 -11.03 8.76 -10.15
N PHE A 56 -9.87 8.20 -10.47
CA PHE A 56 -9.73 7.18 -11.51
C PHE A 56 -10.47 5.89 -11.09
N VAL A 57 -10.26 5.43 -9.86
CA VAL A 57 -10.96 4.24 -9.32
C VAL A 57 -12.47 4.51 -9.24
N GLU A 58 -12.88 5.65 -8.67
CA GLU A 58 -14.28 6.06 -8.56
C GLU A 58 -15.04 6.00 -9.89
N ARG A 59 -14.37 6.32 -11.00
CA ARG A 59 -14.96 6.33 -12.35
C ARG A 59 -14.93 4.97 -13.08
N GLY A 60 -14.47 3.90 -12.44
CA GLY A 60 -14.42 2.56 -13.03
C GLY A 60 -13.03 2.00 -13.27
N GLY A 61 -11.98 2.70 -12.81
CA GLY A 61 -10.62 2.20 -12.86
C GLY A 61 -10.38 1.04 -11.88
N PHE A 62 -9.40 0.21 -12.19
CA PHE A 62 -8.88 -0.81 -11.27
C PHE A 62 -7.54 -0.35 -10.69
N LEU A 63 -7.40 -0.38 -9.37
CA LEU A 63 -6.16 -0.09 -8.67
C LEU A 63 -5.61 -1.34 -7.99
N PHE A 64 -4.38 -1.70 -8.31
CA PHE A 64 -3.60 -2.61 -7.48
C PHE A 64 -2.45 -1.85 -6.80
N ALA A 65 -2.31 -2.00 -5.49
CA ALA A 65 -1.19 -1.45 -4.73
C ALA A 65 -0.59 -2.48 -3.76
N MET A 66 0.70 -2.30 -3.48
CA MET A 66 1.49 -3.11 -2.55
C MET A 66 2.44 -2.23 -1.75
N CYS A 67 3.07 -2.80 -0.72
CA CYS A 67 4.06 -2.12 0.14
C CYS A 67 3.53 -0.75 0.63
N GLY A 68 4.41 0.23 0.80
CA GLY A 68 4.06 1.56 1.35
C GLY A 68 3.05 2.36 0.52
N ALA A 69 2.86 2.03 -0.76
CA ALA A 69 1.86 2.71 -1.59
C ALA A 69 0.41 2.43 -1.18
N THR A 70 0.16 1.38 -0.40
CA THR A 70 -1.18 1.05 0.11
C THR A 70 -1.60 2.06 1.18
N GLU A 71 -0.89 2.05 2.30
CA GLU A 71 -1.13 2.94 3.45
C GLU A 71 -1.01 4.41 3.08
N THR A 72 0.08 4.82 2.41
CA THR A 72 0.33 6.24 2.14
C THR A 72 -0.71 6.87 1.22
N LEU A 73 -1.24 6.10 0.25
CA LEU A 73 -2.30 6.57 -0.65
C LEU A 73 -3.58 6.85 0.13
N GLU A 74 -3.94 5.93 1.02
CA GLU A 74 -5.15 6.01 1.84
C GLU A 74 -5.08 7.18 2.82
N LEU A 75 -3.93 7.38 3.45
CA LEU A 75 -3.66 8.54 4.30
C LEU A 75 -3.74 9.84 3.51
N ALA A 76 -3.13 9.92 2.32
CA ALA A 76 -3.18 11.13 1.49
C ALA A 76 -4.59 11.46 0.98
N ILE A 77 -5.42 10.44 0.70
CA ILE A 77 -6.81 10.62 0.29
C ILE A 77 -7.68 11.09 1.46
N ALA A 78 -7.55 10.44 2.62
CA ALA A 78 -8.32 10.79 3.82
C ALA A 78 -7.88 12.16 4.37
N GLY A 79 -6.58 12.46 4.37
CA GLY A 79 -5.99 13.71 4.82
C GLY A 79 -5.86 14.77 3.72
N HIS A 80 -6.76 14.81 2.73
CA HIS A 80 -6.65 15.74 1.60
C HIS A 80 -6.45 17.21 2.03
N ASP A 81 -7.13 17.66 3.09
CA ASP A 81 -7.00 19.05 3.57
C ASP A 81 -6.12 19.15 4.84
N VAL A 82 -5.31 18.13 5.12
CA VAL A 82 -4.51 17.98 6.34
C VAL A 82 -3.04 17.94 5.99
N ASP A 83 -2.22 18.62 6.78
CA ASP A 83 -0.77 18.48 6.67
C ASP A 83 -0.30 17.22 7.39
N LEU A 84 0.06 16.21 6.58
CA LEU A 84 0.59 14.93 7.05
C LEU A 84 2.12 14.88 7.03
N ALA A 85 2.78 15.89 6.49
CA ALA A 85 4.22 15.87 6.31
C ALA A 85 4.92 16.19 7.64
N GLY A 86 5.87 15.34 8.05
CA GLY A 86 6.70 15.64 9.21
C GLY A 86 7.80 16.65 8.90
N GLU A 87 8.30 17.33 9.94
CA GLU A 87 9.35 18.37 9.83
C GLU A 87 10.62 17.90 9.12
N PHE A 88 10.95 16.62 9.24
CA PHE A 88 12.09 15.98 8.58
C PHE A 88 11.95 15.89 7.05
N SER A 89 10.78 16.22 6.48
CA SER A 89 10.50 16.11 5.05
C SER A 89 10.56 17.46 4.32
N ASP A 90 9.94 18.51 4.86
CA ASP A 90 9.90 19.84 4.26
C ASP A 90 10.15 21.01 5.23
N GLY A 91 10.50 20.71 6.49
CA GLY A 91 10.82 21.70 7.52
C GLY A 91 9.60 22.25 8.27
N THR A 92 8.39 21.76 8.01
CA THR A 92 7.17 22.15 8.73
C THR A 92 6.60 21.01 9.57
N PRO A 93 6.07 21.28 10.78
CA PRO A 93 5.51 20.23 11.60
C PRO A 93 4.16 19.76 11.04
N MET A 94 3.95 18.44 11.03
CA MET A 94 2.64 17.82 10.80
C MET A 94 1.57 18.49 11.66
N ASP A 95 0.34 18.58 11.14
CA ASP A 95 -0.79 19.15 11.88
C ASP A 95 -0.95 18.46 13.26
N PRO A 96 -0.93 19.21 14.37
CA PRO A 96 -1.07 18.63 15.71
C PRO A 96 -2.41 17.91 15.89
N ASN A 97 -3.43 18.27 15.12
CA ASN A 97 -4.76 17.65 15.14
C ASN A 97 -5.03 16.80 13.88
N ALA A 98 -3.98 16.32 13.19
CA ALA A 98 -4.10 15.59 11.93
C ALA A 98 -5.12 14.44 11.98
N ASP A 99 -5.01 13.54 12.97
CA ASP A 99 -5.93 12.40 13.16
C ASP A 99 -7.41 12.83 13.17
N ALA A 100 -7.74 13.88 13.93
CA ALA A 100 -9.11 14.36 14.07
C ALA A 100 -9.67 15.03 12.80
N LYS A 101 -8.79 15.43 11.87
CA LYS A 101 -9.16 16.08 10.61
C LYS A 101 -9.21 15.12 9.43
N MET A 102 -8.82 13.85 9.63
CA MET A 102 -8.88 12.82 8.59
C MET A 102 -10.32 12.58 8.14
N GLN A 103 -10.56 12.60 6.83
CA GLN A 103 -11.85 12.34 6.20
C GLN A 103 -11.91 10.91 5.66
N TRP A 104 -11.96 9.93 6.56
CA TRP A 104 -11.99 8.50 6.23
C TRP A 104 -13.08 8.03 5.24
N PRO A 105 -14.27 8.65 5.15
CA PRO A 105 -15.23 8.32 4.09
C PRO A 105 -14.67 8.47 2.66
N ARG A 106 -13.65 9.32 2.47
CA ARG A 106 -12.97 9.51 1.17
C ARG A 106 -12.04 8.35 0.81
N ALA A 107 -11.42 7.73 1.81
CA ALA A 107 -10.47 6.63 1.66
C ALA A 107 -11.15 5.43 0.96
N MET A 108 -10.40 4.47 0.43
CA MET A 108 -10.99 3.25 -0.14
C MET A 108 -11.21 2.22 0.96
N ALA A 109 -10.14 1.63 1.49
CA ALA A 109 -10.19 0.50 2.41
C ALA A 109 -10.31 0.90 3.89
N PHE A 110 -9.66 1.98 4.31
CA PHE A 110 -9.45 2.20 5.75
C PHE A 110 -10.37 3.24 6.37
N ARG A 111 -10.53 3.14 7.68
CA ARG A 111 -11.21 4.08 8.55
C ARG A 111 -10.52 4.15 9.90
N ASP A 112 -10.67 5.30 10.57
CA ASP A 112 -10.34 5.51 11.97
C ASP A 112 -8.90 5.09 12.36
N ALA A 113 -7.96 5.13 11.42
CA ALA A 113 -6.56 4.85 11.68
C ALA A 113 -5.87 6.05 12.33
N HIS A 114 -4.81 5.79 13.10
CA HIS A 114 -4.02 6.77 13.80
C HIS A 114 -2.65 6.95 13.14
N LEU A 115 -2.26 8.20 12.89
CA LEU A 115 -0.99 8.55 12.24
C LEU A 115 0.21 8.25 13.15
N GLU A 116 1.26 7.69 12.56
CA GLU A 116 2.54 7.49 13.23
C GLU A 116 3.40 8.74 13.10
N ARG A 117 3.43 9.52 14.18
CA ARG A 117 4.15 10.81 14.26
C ARG A 117 5.66 10.64 14.40
N SER A 118 6.12 9.49 14.90
CA SER A 118 7.55 9.26 15.08
C SER A 118 8.26 9.20 13.73
N PRO A 119 9.33 9.98 13.53
CA PRO A 119 10.14 9.87 12.33
C PRO A 119 11.01 8.60 12.35
N PHE A 120 11.14 7.93 13.51
CA PHE A 120 11.94 6.72 13.69
C PHE A 120 11.19 5.42 13.36
N VAL A 121 9.91 5.50 13.00
CA VAL A 121 9.08 4.37 12.61
C VAL A 121 8.71 4.56 11.15
N ASN A 122 9.05 3.60 10.29
CA ASN A 122 8.84 3.72 8.84
C ASN A 122 7.36 3.55 8.44
N SER A 123 6.55 2.83 9.21
CA SER A 123 5.09 2.81 9.03
C SER A 123 4.50 4.22 9.22
N MET A 124 3.44 4.53 8.51
CA MET A 124 2.85 5.88 8.48
C MET A 124 1.64 6.02 9.41
N SER A 125 1.05 4.90 9.83
CA SER A 125 -0.09 4.81 10.73
C SER A 125 -0.17 3.43 11.39
N ASP A 126 -1.22 3.18 12.16
CA ASP A 126 -1.59 1.86 12.68
C ASP A 126 -2.35 0.97 11.67
N ILE A 127 -2.46 1.38 10.40
CA ILE A 127 -2.87 0.50 9.30
C ILE A 127 -1.91 -0.69 9.20
N ASP A 128 -0.59 -0.44 9.23
CA ASP A 128 0.40 -1.51 9.27
C ASP A 128 0.57 -2.06 10.69
N GLY A 129 -0.02 -3.23 10.96
CA GLY A 129 0.01 -3.85 12.28
C GLY A 129 1.25 -4.73 12.52
N HIS A 130 1.89 -5.24 11.47
CA HIS A 130 2.95 -6.25 11.60
C HIS A 130 4.34 -5.64 11.74
N GLN A 131 4.62 -4.53 11.02
CA GLN A 131 5.78 -3.67 11.25
C GLN A 131 7.14 -4.41 11.24
N VAL A 132 7.29 -5.37 10.32
CA VAL A 132 8.44 -6.30 10.25
C VAL A 132 9.79 -5.64 10.02
N ASN A 133 9.79 -4.38 9.60
CA ASN A 133 10.98 -3.58 9.32
C ASN A 133 11.16 -2.40 10.28
N VAL A 134 10.33 -2.26 11.33
CA VAL A 134 10.49 -1.22 12.35
C VAL A 134 11.47 -1.70 13.44
N PRO A 135 12.66 -1.10 13.59
CA PRO A 135 13.56 -1.45 14.69
C PRO A 135 12.89 -1.25 16.05
N GLY A 136 12.97 -2.24 16.95
CA GLY A 136 12.34 -2.21 18.27
C GLY A 136 10.85 -2.62 18.32
N ARG A 137 10.16 -2.66 17.16
CA ARG A 137 8.81 -3.24 17.03
C ARG A 137 8.75 -4.46 16.11
N ARG A 138 9.90 -4.83 15.53
CA ARG A 138 10.03 -5.92 14.56
C ARG A 138 9.49 -7.24 15.11
N GLN A 139 8.50 -7.77 14.42
CA GLN A 139 7.95 -9.10 14.63
C GLN A 139 8.50 -10.06 13.57
N PRO A 140 8.62 -11.37 13.87
CA PRO A 140 9.01 -12.36 12.87
C PRO A 140 7.95 -12.43 11.75
N LEU A 141 8.39 -12.85 10.56
CA LEU A 141 7.47 -13.18 9.48
C LEU A 141 6.61 -14.39 9.87
N GLY A 142 5.33 -14.33 9.53
CA GLY A 142 4.38 -15.41 9.71
C GLY A 142 4.10 -16.18 8.43
N THR A 143 2.95 -16.86 8.43
CA THR A 143 2.36 -17.50 7.24
C THR A 143 0.93 -17.01 7.11
N PHE A 144 0.50 -16.65 5.92
CA PHE A 144 -0.89 -16.28 5.67
C PHE A 144 -1.56 -17.27 4.72
N THR A 145 -2.87 -17.42 4.90
CA THR A 145 -3.70 -18.35 4.14
C THR A 145 -4.69 -17.58 3.28
N LEU A 146 -4.89 -18.02 2.05
CA LEU A 146 -5.87 -17.46 1.13
C LEU A 146 -7.28 -17.96 1.49
N PHE A 147 -8.27 -17.09 1.37
CA PHE A 147 -9.67 -17.48 1.48
C PHE A 147 -10.10 -18.25 0.23
N ASN A 148 -10.92 -19.29 0.40
CA ASN A 148 -11.46 -20.05 -0.71
C ASN A 148 -12.82 -19.49 -1.14
N PHE A 149 -12.85 -18.82 -2.28
CA PHE A 149 -14.04 -18.19 -2.83
C PHE A 149 -14.71 -19.06 -3.90
N SER A 150 -16.05 -19.01 -3.97
CA SER A 150 -16.78 -19.71 -5.01
C SER A 150 -16.60 -19.00 -6.35
N ALA A 151 -15.98 -19.66 -7.34
CA ALA A 151 -15.88 -19.09 -8.69
C ALA A 151 -17.25 -18.79 -9.34
N LYS A 152 -18.34 -19.37 -8.83
CA LYS A 152 -19.71 -19.12 -9.29
C LYS A 152 -20.31 -17.84 -8.69
N PHE A 153 -20.06 -17.60 -7.40
CA PHE A 153 -20.72 -16.51 -6.66
C PHE A 153 -19.80 -15.30 -6.48
N ASP A 154 -18.49 -15.55 -6.34
CA ASP A 154 -17.44 -14.56 -6.05
C ASP A 154 -16.31 -14.64 -7.08
N PRO A 155 -16.59 -14.46 -8.39
CA PRO A 155 -15.63 -14.71 -9.45
C PRO A 155 -14.37 -13.83 -9.37
N VAL A 156 -14.52 -12.58 -8.90
CA VAL A 156 -13.39 -11.65 -8.76
C VAL A 156 -12.45 -12.07 -7.61
N PRO A 157 -12.92 -12.21 -6.35
CA PRO A 157 -12.10 -12.78 -5.29
C PRO A 157 -11.47 -14.12 -5.66
N ALA A 158 -12.22 -15.05 -6.27
CA ALA A 158 -11.73 -16.36 -6.70
C ALA A 158 -10.57 -16.27 -7.70
N MET A 159 -10.63 -15.32 -8.66
CA MET A 159 -9.53 -15.07 -9.60
C MET A 159 -8.32 -14.45 -8.90
N LEU A 160 -8.55 -13.49 -8.00
CA LEU A 160 -7.48 -12.76 -7.29
C LEU A 160 -6.66 -13.68 -6.39
N VAL A 161 -7.29 -14.66 -5.74
CA VAL A 161 -6.63 -15.65 -4.88
C VAL A 161 -6.17 -16.92 -5.60
N GLN A 162 -6.38 -17.02 -6.93
CA GLN A 162 -6.04 -18.24 -7.66
C GLN A 162 -4.54 -18.56 -7.56
N ASN A 163 -4.21 -19.63 -6.84
CA ASN A 163 -2.84 -20.00 -6.57
C ASN A 163 -2.68 -21.53 -6.46
N HIS A 164 -1.45 -22.03 -6.68
CA HIS A 164 -1.11 -23.44 -6.54
C HIS A 164 -0.72 -23.80 -5.09
N ARG A 165 -0.62 -22.81 -4.21
CA ARG A 165 -0.48 -22.95 -2.75
C ARG A 165 -1.57 -22.14 -2.07
N ASN A 166 -2.12 -22.67 -0.98
CA ASN A 166 -3.11 -21.95 -0.18
C ASN A 166 -2.49 -21.17 1.00
N ALA A 167 -1.35 -21.64 1.51
CA ALA A 167 -0.58 -20.98 2.55
C ALA A 167 0.73 -20.45 1.95
N LEU A 168 1.08 -19.21 2.28
CA LEU A 168 2.25 -18.50 1.78
C LEU A 168 3.01 -17.89 2.95
N ASN A 169 4.34 -17.90 2.84
CA ASN A 169 5.19 -17.14 3.76
C ASN A 169 4.88 -15.66 3.62
N ASP A 170 4.97 -14.95 4.73
CA ASP A 170 4.85 -13.50 4.73
C ASP A 170 6.05 -12.81 4.08
N PHE A 171 5.93 -11.51 3.82
CA PHE A 171 6.87 -10.69 3.09
C PHE A 171 7.40 -9.56 3.97
N TYR A 172 8.64 -9.16 3.71
CA TYR A 172 9.16 -7.88 4.18
C TYR A 172 8.55 -6.72 3.37
N GLY A 173 8.61 -5.51 3.88
CA GLY A 173 8.07 -4.31 3.23
C GLY A 173 7.97 -3.11 4.16
N VAL A 174 7.42 -2.00 3.66
CA VAL A 174 7.08 -0.83 4.50
C VAL A 174 5.75 -1.10 5.19
N THR A 175 4.64 -1.13 4.45
CA THR A 175 3.34 -1.64 4.92
C THR A 175 3.28 -3.13 4.57
N THR A 176 3.24 -3.99 5.57
CA THR A 176 3.21 -5.44 5.36
C THR A 176 1.89 -6.06 5.72
N SER A 177 1.08 -5.45 6.57
CA SER A 177 -0.25 -5.94 6.88
C SER A 177 -1.27 -4.82 7.01
N PHE A 178 -2.53 -5.22 7.23
CA PHE A 178 -3.66 -4.32 7.38
C PHE A 178 -4.41 -4.67 8.67
N THR A 179 -4.32 -3.81 9.68
CA THR A 179 -4.97 -4.00 10.98
C THR A 179 -6.48 -4.14 10.81
N ARG A 180 -7.08 -5.18 11.39
CA ARG A 180 -8.51 -5.50 11.15
C ARG A 180 -9.46 -4.40 11.59
N VAL A 181 -9.14 -3.70 12.68
CA VAL A 181 -10.04 -2.67 13.24
C VAL A 181 -10.11 -1.41 12.37
N THR A 182 -9.10 -1.17 11.53
CA THR A 182 -9.05 -0.02 10.61
C THR A 182 -9.69 -0.33 9.27
N LEU A 183 -10.06 -1.58 8.97
CA LEU A 183 -10.78 -1.93 7.74
C LEU A 183 -12.22 -1.41 7.75
N LYS A 184 -12.71 -1.06 6.57
CA LYS A 184 -14.14 -0.80 6.40
C LYS A 184 -14.90 -2.12 6.39
N PRO A 185 -16.13 -2.15 6.93
CA PRO A 185 -16.93 -3.39 6.98
C PRO A 185 -17.22 -4.04 5.63
N ALA A 186 -17.18 -3.26 4.54
CA ALA A 186 -17.46 -3.75 3.19
C ALA A 186 -16.24 -4.40 2.50
N ASP A 187 -15.05 -4.30 3.09
CA ASP A 187 -13.84 -4.83 2.49
C ASP A 187 -13.84 -6.35 2.49
N VAL A 188 -13.46 -6.93 1.36
CA VAL A 188 -13.31 -8.37 1.19
C VAL A 188 -11.90 -8.76 1.60
N VAL A 189 -11.77 -9.54 2.66
CA VAL A 189 -10.50 -10.14 3.06
C VAL A 189 -10.20 -11.34 2.17
N LEU A 190 -9.14 -11.23 1.37
CA LEU A 190 -8.66 -12.27 0.46
C LEU A 190 -7.63 -13.21 1.09
N ALA A 191 -6.87 -12.74 2.07
CA ALA A 191 -5.94 -13.56 2.83
C ALA A 191 -5.70 -13.02 4.24
N SER A 192 -5.52 -13.92 5.20
CA SER A 192 -5.21 -13.58 6.58
C SER A 192 -4.21 -14.52 7.21
N GLU A 193 -3.53 -14.03 8.23
CA GLU A 193 -2.70 -14.82 9.13
C GLU A 193 -3.55 -15.25 10.34
N GLU A 194 -3.47 -16.54 10.69
CA GLU A 194 -4.25 -17.11 11.79
C GLU A 194 -3.78 -16.54 13.13
N GLY A 195 -4.72 -16.13 13.98
CA GLY A 195 -4.43 -15.51 15.28
C GLY A 195 -3.91 -14.07 15.22
N ALA A 196 -3.58 -13.54 14.04
CA ALA A 196 -3.09 -12.18 13.90
C ALA A 196 -4.24 -11.13 13.93
N PRO A 197 -4.00 -9.96 14.56
CA PRO A 197 -4.95 -8.85 14.56
C PRO A 197 -5.01 -8.09 13.22
N TRP A 198 -4.28 -8.56 12.21
CA TRP A 198 -4.23 -8.00 10.86
C TRP A 198 -4.62 -9.03 9.79
N VAL A 199 -4.76 -8.54 8.55
CA VAL A 199 -4.92 -9.32 7.32
C VAL A 199 -3.83 -8.93 6.32
N LYS A 200 -3.67 -9.71 5.25
CA LYS A 200 -2.55 -9.54 4.30
C LYS A 200 -2.98 -9.13 2.91
N TYR A 201 -4.20 -9.46 2.51
CA TYR A 201 -4.68 -9.25 1.16
C TYR A 201 -6.15 -8.88 1.22
N ILE A 202 -6.50 -7.72 0.66
CA ILE A 202 -7.84 -7.15 0.74
C ILE A 202 -8.26 -6.57 -0.61
N HIS A 203 -9.55 -6.57 -0.86
CA HIS A 203 -10.17 -6.08 -2.09
C HIS A 203 -11.49 -5.40 -1.78
N GLY A 204 -11.88 -4.43 -2.60
CA GLY A 204 -13.18 -3.81 -2.49
C GLY A 204 -13.52 -2.95 -3.70
N ASP A 205 -14.73 -2.42 -3.66
CA ASP A 205 -15.21 -1.46 -4.65
C ASP A 205 -15.07 -0.03 -4.13
N TYR A 206 -14.92 0.91 -5.05
CA TYR A 206 -15.02 2.34 -4.75
C TYR A 206 -15.65 3.07 -5.95
N GLY A 207 -16.83 3.65 -5.73
CA GLY A 207 -17.63 4.20 -6.82
C GLY A 207 -18.00 3.12 -7.83
N LYS A 208 -17.55 3.28 -9.07
CA LYS A 208 -17.78 2.34 -10.19
C LYS A 208 -16.61 1.40 -10.45
N GLY A 209 -15.48 1.60 -9.77
CA GLY A 209 -14.28 0.80 -9.95
C GLY A 209 -13.98 -0.03 -8.71
N SER A 210 -12.79 -0.63 -8.72
CA SER A 210 -12.36 -1.52 -7.64
C SER A 210 -10.87 -1.39 -7.37
N TRP A 211 -10.48 -1.83 -6.19
CA TRP A 211 -9.12 -1.75 -5.69
C TRP A 211 -8.72 -3.05 -5.02
N THR A 212 -7.43 -3.35 -5.04
CA THR A 212 -6.86 -4.50 -4.36
C THR A 212 -5.54 -4.11 -3.73
N TYR A 213 -5.37 -4.42 -2.44
CA TYR A 213 -4.11 -4.22 -1.72
C TYR A 213 -3.55 -5.53 -1.20
N LEU A 214 -2.28 -5.78 -1.50
CA LEU A 214 -1.50 -6.89 -0.97
C LEU A 214 -0.35 -6.32 -0.13
N GLY A 215 -0.35 -6.65 1.16
CA GLY A 215 0.69 -6.24 2.08
C GLY A 215 2.02 -6.90 1.74
N GLY A 216 3.11 -6.17 1.93
CA GLY A 216 4.46 -6.63 1.64
C GLY A 216 5.03 -6.10 0.33
N HIS A 217 6.30 -6.42 0.11
CA HIS A 217 7.09 -5.98 -1.04
C HIS A 217 7.29 -7.15 -2.03
N ASP A 218 8.53 -7.61 -2.17
CA ASP A 218 8.96 -8.68 -3.04
C ASP A 218 8.86 -10.00 -2.28
N PRO A 219 8.06 -10.97 -2.77
CA PRO A 219 7.85 -12.24 -2.10
C PRO A 219 9.09 -13.10 -1.91
N GLU A 220 10.14 -12.86 -2.69
CA GLU A 220 11.36 -13.66 -2.72
C GLU A 220 12.58 -12.88 -2.21
N ASP A 221 12.37 -11.64 -1.76
CA ASP A 221 13.39 -10.81 -1.12
C ASP A 221 13.54 -11.22 0.36
N PRO A 222 14.72 -11.71 0.77
CA PRO A 222 14.89 -12.28 2.10
C PRO A 222 14.81 -11.26 3.23
N GLN A 223 14.97 -9.97 2.97
CA GLN A 223 15.08 -8.95 4.03
C GLN A 223 14.57 -7.55 3.67
N HIS A 224 14.31 -7.24 2.40
CA HIS A 224 13.93 -5.89 1.97
C HIS A 224 14.94 -4.80 2.34
N ALA A 225 16.23 -5.09 2.16
CA ALA A 225 17.29 -4.11 2.40
C ALA A 225 17.50 -3.22 1.17
N ILE A 226 17.62 -1.90 1.40
CA ILE A 226 17.94 -0.93 0.36
C ILE A 226 19.30 -1.26 -0.24
N GLY A 227 19.37 -1.31 -1.58
CA GLY A 227 20.60 -1.62 -2.32
C GLY A 227 20.80 -3.11 -2.63
N ASN A 228 19.92 -3.99 -2.14
CA ASN A 228 19.90 -5.39 -2.59
C ASN A 228 19.70 -5.46 -4.11
N PRO A 229 20.36 -6.41 -4.80
CA PRO A 229 20.09 -6.64 -6.22
C PRO A 229 18.62 -7.01 -6.41
N PRO A 230 18.00 -6.62 -7.54
CA PRO A 230 16.65 -7.07 -7.87
C PRO A 230 16.56 -8.59 -7.89
N THR A 231 15.43 -9.13 -7.46
CA THR A 231 15.15 -10.57 -7.56
C THR A 231 15.20 -11.03 -9.01
N ASP A 232 15.97 -12.08 -9.28
CA ASP A 232 15.97 -12.74 -10.57
C ASP A 232 14.75 -13.67 -10.68
N LEU A 233 13.70 -13.20 -11.36
CA LEU A 233 12.45 -13.93 -11.57
C LEU A 233 12.66 -15.25 -12.33
N SER A 234 13.71 -15.37 -13.14
CA SER A 234 14.01 -16.61 -13.87
C SER A 234 14.34 -17.77 -12.92
N LEU A 235 14.84 -17.46 -11.72
CA LEU A 235 15.13 -18.42 -10.65
C LEU A 235 13.91 -18.72 -9.78
N ARG A 236 12.74 -18.11 -10.05
CA ARG A 236 11.51 -18.22 -9.25
C ARG A 236 10.25 -18.48 -10.09
N PRO A 237 10.27 -19.41 -11.07
CA PRO A 237 9.16 -19.62 -12.01
C PRO A 237 7.86 -20.11 -11.35
N HIS A 238 7.94 -20.64 -10.14
CA HIS A 238 6.80 -21.19 -9.38
C HIS A 238 6.57 -20.47 -8.05
N SER A 239 7.02 -19.22 -7.91
CA SER A 239 6.76 -18.45 -6.68
C SER A 239 5.25 -18.24 -6.47
N PRO A 240 4.68 -18.69 -5.35
CA PRO A 240 3.27 -18.46 -5.05
C PRO A 240 3.00 -16.97 -4.76
N GLY A 241 3.94 -16.24 -4.19
CA GLY A 241 3.77 -14.80 -3.94
C GLY A 241 3.69 -14.00 -5.25
N TYR A 242 4.62 -14.23 -6.18
CA TYR A 242 4.56 -13.58 -7.50
C TYR A 242 3.31 -13.95 -8.29
N ARG A 243 2.75 -15.16 -8.08
CA ARG A 243 1.47 -15.53 -8.68
C ARG A 243 0.33 -14.62 -8.22
N LEU A 244 0.27 -14.23 -6.94
CA LEU A 244 -0.76 -13.30 -6.45
C LEU A 244 -0.61 -11.91 -7.08
N ILE A 245 0.62 -11.42 -7.21
CA ILE A 245 0.92 -10.15 -7.87
C ILE A 245 0.47 -10.21 -9.33
N LEU A 246 0.80 -11.30 -10.03
CA LEU A 246 0.43 -11.48 -11.43
C LEU A 246 -1.08 -11.56 -11.64
N ASN A 247 -1.83 -12.20 -10.74
CA ASN A 247 -3.29 -12.24 -10.81
C ASN A 247 -3.88 -10.82 -10.87
N ASN A 248 -3.32 -9.88 -10.12
CA ASN A 248 -3.75 -8.47 -10.13
C ASN A 248 -3.36 -7.73 -11.40
N VAL A 249 -2.13 -7.94 -11.90
CA VAL A 249 -1.66 -7.30 -13.13
C VAL A 249 -2.48 -7.76 -14.35
N LEU A 250 -2.89 -9.02 -14.36
CA LEU A 250 -3.71 -9.59 -15.44
C LEU A 250 -5.21 -9.35 -15.26
N PHE A 251 -5.67 -8.98 -14.07
CA PHE A 251 -7.09 -8.81 -13.76
C PHE A 251 -7.82 -7.83 -14.70
N PRO A 252 -7.28 -6.63 -15.02
CA PRO A 252 -7.92 -5.71 -15.96
C PRO A 252 -8.06 -6.25 -17.39
N ALA A 253 -7.24 -7.24 -17.76
CA ALA A 253 -7.27 -7.86 -19.08
C ALA A 253 -8.34 -8.97 -19.20
N ALA A 254 -8.98 -9.36 -18.10
CA ALA A 254 -10.03 -10.38 -18.09
C ALA A 254 -11.30 -9.85 -18.77
N LYS A 255 -11.47 -10.19 -20.06
CA LYS A 255 -12.69 -9.86 -20.82
C LYS A 255 -13.85 -10.73 -20.32
N LYS A 256 -14.99 -10.10 -20.00
CA LYS A 256 -16.24 -10.83 -19.81
C LYS A 256 -16.58 -11.56 -21.11
N LYS A 257 -16.77 -12.88 -21.05
CA LYS A 257 -17.34 -13.61 -22.19
C LYS A 257 -18.76 -13.07 -22.43
N PRO A 258 -19.14 -12.74 -23.67
CA PRO A 258 -20.52 -12.43 -23.99
C PRO A 258 -21.39 -13.60 -23.55
N LEU A 259 -22.46 -13.32 -22.80
CA LEU A 259 -23.48 -14.32 -22.56
C LEU A 259 -24.07 -14.70 -23.92
N LYS A 260 -24.16 -16.01 -24.21
CA LYS A 260 -24.94 -16.46 -25.37
C LYS A 260 -26.39 -16.12 -25.08
N THR A 261 -26.93 -15.13 -25.79
CA THR A 261 -28.38 -14.94 -25.96
C THR A 261 -28.94 -16.06 -26.81
#